data_AF-M1BT31-F1
#
_entry.id   AF-M1BT31-F1
#
_cell.length_a   1.000
_cell.length_b   1.000
_cell.length_c   1.000
_cell.angle_alpha   90.00
_cell.angle_beta   90.00
_cell.angle_gamma   90.00
#
_symmetry.space_group_name_H-M   'P 1'
#
loop_
_entity.id
_entity.type
_entity.pdbx_description
1 polymer ?
#
loop_
_entity_poly.entity_id
_entity_poly.type
_entity_poly.pdbx_seq_one_letter_code
_entity_poly.pdbx_strand_id
1 'polypeptide(L)'
;MIVDSASAIKRQRFTVVDPMELESAKAKLAAAKEKFGREIRVFETATASSVPPDVSSNVSEEPEDFYEFTPEDYYRLLGTKKEAKHLKTKKIREAEEAARRARITKAVIRVRFPDNYILEATFHPSETIKSLLDLLVKVIARPELPFYIYTTPPKKQIKDFSQDFYSAGFIPGAVVYFSNDLPKGDDGAAASGSYLQEEVMSLQGLDSMIEKMEPGEPSRDESPTTKPPPSVPDQKPAADKKKIKPKWLKL
;
A
#
# COMPACT_ATOMS: atom_id res chain seq x y z
N MET A 1 -63.03 -9.04 -13.26
CA MET A 1 -61.83 -9.89 -13.48
C MET A 1 -61.22 -9.37 -14.77
N ILE A 2 -60.01 -8.80 -14.83
CA ILE A 2 -58.75 -9.21 -14.22
C ILE A 2 -58.00 -7.95 -13.76
N VAL A 3 -57.34 -8.09 -12.60
CA VAL A 3 -56.46 -7.12 -11.96
C VAL A 3 -55.12 -7.19 -12.68
N ASP A 4 -54.54 -6.06 -13.08
CA ASP A 4 -53.09 -6.03 -13.33
C ASP A 4 -52.45 -4.85 -12.62
N SER A 5 -51.65 -5.22 -11.63
CA SER A 5 -50.95 -4.39 -10.68
C SER A 5 -49.55 -4.16 -11.24
N ALA A 6 -49.29 -2.95 -11.75
CA ALA A 6 -47.95 -2.58 -12.20
C ALA A 6 -47.10 -2.23 -10.98
N SER A 7 -46.20 -3.15 -10.62
CA SER A 7 -45.20 -3.00 -9.55
C SER A 7 -44.39 -1.73 -9.71
N ALA A 8 -44.41 -0.88 -8.68
CA ALA A 8 -43.54 0.28 -8.57
C ALA A 8 -42.08 -0.18 -8.43
N ILE A 9 -41.31 -0.06 -9.51
CA ILE A 9 -39.86 -0.20 -9.52
C ILE A 9 -39.30 0.89 -8.59
N LYS A 10 -38.94 0.46 -7.38
CA LYS A 10 -38.31 1.27 -6.35
C LYS A 10 -36.90 1.61 -6.84
N ARG A 11 -36.78 2.72 -7.58
CA ARG A 11 -35.49 3.31 -7.96
C ARG A 11 -34.72 3.56 -6.67
N GLN A 12 -33.72 2.72 -6.43
CA GLN A 12 -32.71 2.88 -5.42
C GLN A 12 -32.07 4.25 -5.66
N ARG A 13 -32.36 5.20 -4.77
CA ARG A 13 -31.69 6.49 -4.77
C ARG A 13 -30.21 6.22 -4.51
N PHE A 14 -29.38 6.30 -5.55
CA PHE A 14 -27.99 6.67 -5.36
C PHE A 14 -28.02 8.01 -4.63
N THR A 15 -27.62 8.01 -3.36
CA THR A 15 -27.35 9.26 -2.66
C THR A 15 -26.20 9.91 -3.42
N VAL A 16 -26.52 10.90 -4.25
CA VAL A 16 -25.54 11.83 -4.79
C VAL A 16 -24.91 12.47 -3.56
N VAL A 17 -23.70 12.04 -3.21
CA VAL A 17 -22.92 12.66 -2.16
C VAL A 17 -22.69 14.10 -2.61
N ASP A 18 -23.03 15.05 -1.74
CA ASP A 18 -23.01 16.46 -2.08
C ASP A 18 -21.53 16.88 -2.29
N PRO A 19 -21.15 17.57 -3.38
CA PRO A 19 -19.78 18.09 -3.56
C PRO A 19 -19.28 18.90 -2.35
N MET A 20 -20.19 19.56 -1.62
CA MET A 20 -19.87 20.27 -0.38
C MET A 20 -19.38 19.34 0.75
N GLU A 21 -19.89 18.11 0.83
CA GLU A 21 -19.44 17.10 1.80
C GLU A 21 -18.04 16.56 1.45
N LEU A 22 -17.74 16.41 0.16
CA LEU A 22 -16.42 15.99 -0.33
C LEU A 22 -15.34 17.01 0.02
N GLU A 23 -15.60 18.30 -0.22
CA GLU A 23 -14.65 19.36 0.14
C GLU A 23 -14.46 19.45 1.66
N SER A 24 -15.53 19.28 2.43
CA SER A 24 -15.45 19.19 3.89
C SER A 24 -14.59 18.00 4.35
N ALA A 25 -14.76 16.82 3.72
CA ALA A 25 -13.94 15.64 4.00
C ALA A 25 -12.44 15.87 3.68
N LYS A 26 -12.14 16.43 2.50
CA LYS A 26 -10.78 16.81 2.10
C LYS A 26 -10.18 17.84 3.07
N ALA A 27 -10.95 18.84 3.50
CA ALA A 27 -10.53 19.85 4.46
C ALA A 27 -10.24 19.26 5.85
N LYS A 28 -11.04 18.31 6.32
CA LYS A 28 -10.80 17.60 7.59
C LYS A 28 -9.51 16.79 7.55
N LEU A 29 -9.25 16.05 6.46
CA LEU A 29 -8.00 15.31 6.29
C LEU A 29 -6.79 16.25 6.17
N ALA A 30 -6.94 17.40 5.50
CA ALA A 30 -5.90 18.42 5.42
C ALA A 30 -5.60 19.06 6.79
N ALA A 31 -6.63 19.37 7.57
CA ALA A 31 -6.49 19.89 8.93
C ALA A 31 -5.81 18.86 9.85
N ALA A 32 -6.20 17.58 9.75
CA ALA A 32 -5.53 16.50 10.47
C ALA A 32 -4.03 16.40 10.06
N LYS A 33 -3.74 16.52 8.77
CA LYS A 33 -2.36 16.53 8.28
C LYS A 33 -1.53 17.69 8.86
N GLU A 34 -2.12 18.87 9.01
CA GLU A 34 -1.47 20.01 9.66
C GLU A 34 -1.23 19.75 11.15
N LYS A 35 -2.24 19.24 11.87
CA LYS A 35 -2.19 18.99 13.32
C LYS A 35 -1.18 17.92 13.70
N PHE A 36 -1.20 16.79 13.00
CA PHE A 36 -0.32 15.66 13.29
C PHE A 36 1.00 15.70 12.50
N GLY A 37 1.13 16.68 11.58
CA GLY A 37 2.28 16.88 10.71
C GLY A 37 2.44 15.83 9.63
N ARG A 38 1.48 14.90 9.49
CA ARG A 38 1.52 13.75 8.60
C ARG A 38 0.12 13.36 8.16
N GLU A 39 0.03 12.74 7.00
CA GLU A 39 -1.24 12.20 6.50
C GLU A 39 -1.64 10.96 7.30
N ILE A 40 -2.84 11.00 7.87
CA ILE A 40 -3.43 9.96 8.70
C ILE A 40 -4.79 9.58 8.14
N ARG A 41 -5.09 8.29 8.13
CA ARG A 41 -6.40 7.74 7.77
C ARG A 41 -6.83 6.73 8.83
N VAL A 42 -8.13 6.64 9.07
CA VAL A 42 -8.71 5.69 10.02
C VAL A 42 -9.68 4.77 9.29
N PHE A 43 -9.49 3.49 9.49
CA PHE A 43 -10.34 2.44 8.94
C PHE A 43 -10.86 1.57 10.07
N GLU A 44 -12.04 1.00 9.87
CA GLU A 44 -12.53 -0.09 10.69
C GLU A 44 -12.22 -1.39 9.96
N THR A 45 -11.60 -2.36 10.63
CA THR A 45 -11.53 -3.70 10.08
C THR A 45 -12.92 -4.28 10.18
N ALA A 46 -13.61 -4.38 9.06
CA ALA A 46 -14.76 -5.26 8.99
C ALA A 46 -14.28 -6.65 9.43
N THR A 47 -14.76 -7.14 10.57
CA THR A 47 -14.77 -8.58 10.83
C THR A 47 -15.33 -9.23 9.58
N ALA A 48 -14.64 -10.23 9.04
CA ALA A 48 -14.99 -10.90 7.78
C ALA A 48 -16.46 -11.38 7.68
N SER A 49 -17.22 -11.32 8.79
CA SER A 49 -18.66 -11.54 8.88
C SER A 49 -19.56 -10.38 8.43
N SER A 50 -19.07 -9.14 8.28
CA SER A 50 -19.88 -7.96 7.88
C SER A 50 -19.59 -7.52 6.44
N VAL A 51 -19.36 -8.48 5.56
CA VAL A 51 -19.53 -8.23 4.12
C VAL A 51 -21.01 -8.53 3.85
N PRO A 52 -21.83 -7.60 3.34
CA PRO A 52 -23.14 -7.98 2.81
C PRO A 52 -22.90 -9.13 1.81
N PRO A 53 -23.74 -10.18 1.77
CA PRO A 53 -23.49 -11.40 0.99
C PRO A 53 -23.32 -11.19 -0.52
N ASP A 54 -23.35 -9.95 -1.00
CA ASP A 54 -23.27 -9.53 -2.39
C ASP A 54 -21.83 -9.20 -2.87
N VAL A 55 -20.81 -9.22 -1.99
CA VAL A 55 -19.41 -9.00 -2.40
C VAL A 55 -18.44 -10.13 -2.03
N SER A 56 -18.84 -11.05 -1.16
CA SER A 56 -18.07 -12.29 -0.93
C SER A 56 -18.44 -13.41 -1.92
N SER A 57 -19.47 -13.19 -2.75
CA SER A 57 -19.95 -14.09 -3.81
C SER A 57 -19.25 -13.88 -5.16
N ASN A 58 -18.30 -12.94 -5.26
CA ASN A 58 -17.46 -12.75 -6.45
C ASN A 58 -16.10 -13.44 -6.35
N VAL A 59 -15.93 -14.40 -5.43
CA VAL A 59 -15.06 -15.53 -5.72
C VAL A 59 -15.91 -16.48 -6.55
N SER A 60 -16.14 -16.10 -7.81
CA SER A 60 -16.54 -17.09 -8.81
C SER A 60 -15.49 -18.18 -8.73
N GLU A 61 -15.91 -19.39 -8.37
CA GLU A 61 -15.04 -20.57 -8.38
C GLU A 61 -14.28 -20.56 -9.71
N GLU A 62 -12.98 -20.31 -9.64
CA GLU A 62 -12.16 -20.21 -10.85
C GLU A 62 -12.24 -21.55 -11.58
N PRO A 63 -12.33 -21.57 -12.92
CA PRO A 63 -12.40 -22.82 -13.66
C PRO A 63 -11.15 -23.67 -13.39
N GLU A 64 -11.31 -25.00 -13.33
CA GLU A 64 -10.22 -25.93 -13.03
C GLU A 64 -9.01 -25.75 -13.98
N ASP A 65 -9.26 -25.39 -15.25
CA ASP A 65 -8.24 -25.10 -16.27
C ASP A 65 -7.25 -23.99 -15.86
N PHE A 66 -7.64 -23.08 -14.95
CA PHE A 66 -6.74 -22.06 -14.40
C PHE A 66 -5.59 -22.66 -13.58
N TYR A 67 -5.86 -23.78 -12.91
CA TYR A 67 -4.88 -24.50 -12.12
C TYR A 67 -4.07 -25.50 -12.96
N GLU A 68 -4.46 -25.73 -14.22
CA GLU A 68 -3.73 -26.59 -15.14
C GLU A 68 -2.46 -25.89 -15.66
N PHE A 69 -1.36 -26.62 -15.64
CA PHE A 69 -0.06 -26.08 -16.04
C PHE A 69 0.05 -25.95 -17.56
N THR A 70 0.14 -24.70 -18.04
CA THR A 70 0.17 -24.42 -19.47
C THR A 70 1.58 -24.52 -20.07
N PRO A 71 1.72 -24.77 -21.40
CA PRO A 71 3.00 -24.68 -22.09
C PRO A 71 3.68 -23.30 -21.92
N GLU A 72 2.90 -22.22 -21.81
CA GLU A 72 3.40 -20.87 -21.54
C GLU A 72 4.08 -20.77 -20.17
N ASP A 73 3.50 -21.40 -19.14
CA ASP A 73 4.10 -21.49 -17.81
C ASP A 73 5.43 -22.28 -17.85
N TYR A 74 5.48 -23.35 -18.65
CA TYR A 74 6.70 -24.11 -18.88
C TYR A 74 7.83 -23.25 -19.45
N TYR A 75 7.55 -22.46 -20.50
CA TYR A 75 8.55 -21.57 -21.07
C TYR A 75 8.98 -20.45 -20.10
N ARG A 76 8.07 -19.92 -19.28
CA ARG A 76 8.38 -18.92 -18.23
C ARG A 76 9.33 -19.49 -17.18
N LEU A 77 9.12 -20.73 -16.74
CA LEU A 77 10.00 -21.42 -15.78
C LEU A 77 11.37 -21.80 -16.37
N LEU A 78 11.43 -22.16 -17.65
CA LEU A 78 12.72 -22.42 -18.32
C LEU A 78 13.62 -21.18 -18.37
N GLY A 79 13.03 -19.98 -18.45
CA GLY A 79 13.74 -18.70 -18.41
C GLY A 79 14.38 -18.42 -17.04
N THR A 80 13.67 -18.69 -15.94
CA THR A 80 14.14 -18.42 -14.57
C THR A 80 15.17 -19.43 -14.06
N LYS A 81 15.13 -20.68 -14.53
CA LYS A 81 16.11 -21.72 -14.16
C LYS A 81 17.55 -21.38 -14.59
N LYS A 82 17.72 -20.47 -15.55
CA LYS A 82 19.03 -20.04 -16.07
C LYS A 82 19.67 -18.91 -15.27
N GLU A 83 19.18 -18.58 -14.08
CA GLU A 83 19.91 -17.68 -13.17
C GLU A 83 21.21 -18.35 -12.70
N ALA A 84 22.28 -18.16 -13.48
CA ALA A 84 23.61 -18.55 -13.07
C ALA A 84 23.97 -17.82 -11.76
N LYS A 85 24.50 -18.57 -10.79
CA LYS A 85 25.04 -18.04 -9.54
C LYS A 85 26.26 -17.17 -9.86
N HIS A 86 26.04 -15.90 -10.15
CA HIS A 86 27.11 -14.93 -10.34
C HIS A 86 27.56 -14.40 -8.98
N LEU A 87 28.88 -14.27 -8.80
CA LEU A 87 29.44 -13.61 -7.63
C LEU A 87 29.05 -12.13 -7.67
N LYS A 88 28.19 -11.71 -6.74
CA LYS A 88 27.88 -10.28 -6.58
C LYS A 88 29.06 -9.59 -5.88
N THR A 89 29.72 -8.68 -6.59
CA THR A 89 30.75 -7.83 -5.98
C THR A 89 30.12 -6.86 -4.99
N LYS A 90 30.91 -6.36 -4.01
CA LYS A 90 30.46 -5.34 -3.05
C LYS A 90 29.79 -4.15 -3.74
N LYS A 91 30.37 -3.69 -4.87
CA LYS A 91 29.85 -2.60 -5.69
C LYS A 91 28.46 -2.91 -6.26
N ILE A 92 28.23 -4.13 -6.74
CA ILE A 92 26.92 -4.55 -7.25
C ILE A 92 25.88 -4.56 -6.13
N ARG A 93 26.23 -5.11 -4.95
CA ARG A 93 25.32 -5.15 -3.80
C ARG A 93 24.95 -3.76 -3.31
N GLU A 94 25.92 -2.86 -3.20
CA GLU A 94 25.71 -1.47 -2.80
C GLU A 94 24.85 -0.70 -3.81
N ALA A 95 25.11 -0.88 -5.11
CA ALA A 95 24.32 -0.26 -6.17
C ALA A 95 22.87 -0.77 -6.21
N GLU A 96 22.65 -2.08 -6.05
CA GLU A 96 21.31 -2.67 -5.96
C GLU A 96 20.55 -2.16 -4.74
N GLU A 97 21.20 -2.06 -3.58
CA GLU A 97 20.61 -1.49 -2.37
C GLU A 97 20.27 0.00 -2.53
N ALA A 98 21.16 0.78 -3.13
CA ALA A 98 20.92 2.19 -3.42
C ALA A 98 19.74 2.37 -4.40
N ALA A 99 19.68 1.57 -5.45
CA ALA A 99 18.56 1.57 -6.40
C ALA A 99 17.24 1.20 -5.72
N ARG A 100 17.25 0.22 -4.81
CA ARG A 100 16.07 -0.16 -4.03
C ARG A 100 15.62 0.94 -3.07
N ARG A 101 16.57 1.59 -2.40
CA ARG A 101 16.32 2.77 -1.55
C ARG A 101 15.72 3.93 -2.35
N ALA A 102 16.24 4.20 -3.55
CA ALA A 102 15.72 5.27 -4.40
C ALA A 102 14.29 5.02 -4.90
N ARG A 103 13.91 3.76 -5.11
CA ARG A 103 12.54 3.39 -5.54
C ARG A 103 11.50 3.57 -4.43
N ILE A 104 11.90 3.39 -3.18
CA ILE A 104 10.98 3.46 -2.04
C ILE A 104 11.09 4.87 -1.45
N THR A 105 10.12 5.73 -1.79
CA THR A 105 10.10 7.13 -1.34
C THR A 105 9.17 7.36 -0.14
N LYS A 106 8.26 6.41 0.11
CA LYS A 106 7.24 6.45 1.16
C LYS A 106 7.12 5.09 1.85
N ALA A 107 6.78 5.11 3.13
CA ALA A 107 6.51 3.96 3.96
C ALA A 107 5.13 4.11 4.61
N VAL A 108 4.18 3.24 4.29
CA VAL A 108 2.81 3.29 4.85
C VAL A 108 2.70 2.33 6.02
N ILE A 109 2.47 2.85 7.22
CA ILE A 109 2.38 2.05 8.45
C ILE A 109 0.92 2.00 8.89
N ARG A 110 0.41 0.79 9.09
CA ARG A 110 -0.94 0.51 9.58
C ARG A 110 -0.86 -0.04 11.00
N VAL A 111 -1.33 0.72 11.97
CA VAL A 111 -1.40 0.32 13.37
C VAL A 111 -2.81 -0.23 13.65
N ARG A 112 -2.90 -1.52 13.98
CA ARG A 112 -4.14 -2.18 14.38
C ARG A 112 -4.33 -2.08 15.88
N PHE A 113 -5.48 -1.57 16.29
CA PHE A 113 -5.90 -1.48 17.67
C PHE A 113 -6.78 -2.68 18.07
N PRO A 114 -6.88 -2.99 19.38
CA PRO A 114 -7.72 -4.09 19.88
C PRO A 114 -9.22 -3.90 19.62
N ASP A 115 -9.67 -2.68 19.35
CA ASP A 115 -11.05 -2.28 19.06
C ASP A 115 -11.42 -2.41 17.57
N ASN A 116 -10.61 -3.12 16.77
CA ASN A 116 -10.77 -3.31 15.32
C ASN A 116 -10.57 -2.05 14.48
N TYR A 117 -10.04 -0.96 15.03
CA TYR A 117 -9.63 0.18 14.22
C TYR A 117 -8.20 0.03 13.70
N ILE A 118 -7.96 0.56 12.49
CA ILE A 118 -6.65 0.70 11.88
C ILE A 118 -6.37 2.18 11.70
N LEU A 119 -5.26 2.63 12.28
CA LEU A 119 -4.65 3.91 11.97
C LEU A 119 -3.61 3.71 10.88
N GLU A 120 -3.84 4.27 9.70
CA GLU A 120 -2.84 4.33 8.64
C GLU A 120 -2.13 5.69 8.67
N ALA A 121 -0.80 5.67 8.60
CA ALA A 121 0.01 6.87 8.54
C ALA A 121 1.14 6.69 7.53
N THR A 122 1.44 7.77 6.80
CA THR A 122 2.53 7.79 5.81
C THR A 122 3.79 8.40 6.41
N PHE A 123 4.90 7.67 6.30
CA PHE A 123 6.23 8.05 6.79
C PHE A 123 7.25 8.07 5.66
N HIS A 124 8.36 8.78 5.86
CA HIS A 124 9.52 8.63 5.01
C HIS A 124 10.37 7.41 5.46
N PRO A 125 10.95 6.60 4.55
CA PRO A 125 11.69 5.38 4.92
C PRO A 125 12.88 5.58 5.86
N SER A 126 13.48 6.78 5.84
CA SER A 126 14.59 7.17 6.72
C SER A 126 14.15 7.64 8.11
N GLU A 127 12.84 7.73 8.37
CA GLU A 127 12.32 8.05 9.70
C GLU A 127 12.48 6.86 10.65
N THR A 128 12.58 7.18 11.93
CA THR A 128 12.76 6.21 13.01
C THR A 128 11.44 5.70 13.54
N ILE A 129 11.44 4.50 14.13
CA ILE A 129 10.27 3.95 14.81
C ILE A 129 9.78 4.87 15.93
N LYS A 130 10.67 5.67 16.54
CA LYS A 130 10.28 6.71 17.49
C LYS A 130 9.25 7.69 16.90
N SER A 131 9.35 8.08 15.63
CA SER A 131 8.38 9.01 15.03
C SER A 131 6.97 8.42 14.98
N LEU A 132 6.84 7.09 14.84
CA LEU A 132 5.57 6.38 14.97
C LEU A 132 5.04 6.42 16.41
N LEU A 133 5.90 6.23 17.41
CA LEU A 133 5.48 6.33 18.82
C LEU A 133 5.03 7.74 19.18
N ASP A 134 5.80 8.76 18.77
CA ASP A 134 5.46 10.17 18.99
C ASP A 134 4.12 10.52 18.32
N LEU A 135 3.81 9.91 17.17
CA LEU A 135 2.51 10.03 16.52
C LEU A 135 1.41 9.35 17.34
N LEU A 136 1.63 8.12 17.79
CA LEU A 136 0.66 7.35 18.57
C LEU A 136 0.29 8.07 19.88
N VAL A 137 1.26 8.64 20.59
CA VAL A 137 1.00 9.43 21.81
C VAL A 137 0.06 10.61 21.54
N LYS A 138 0.14 11.23 20.36
CA LYS A 138 -0.75 12.35 19.98
C LYS A 138 -2.15 11.89 19.58
N VAL A 139 -2.27 10.68 19.05
CA VAL A 139 -3.49 10.14 18.43
C VAL A 139 -4.33 9.32 19.43
N ILE A 140 -3.69 8.73 20.43
CA ILE A 140 -4.34 7.90 21.45
C ILE A 140 -5.11 8.78 22.44
N ALA A 141 -6.28 8.32 22.87
CA ALA A 141 -7.12 9.04 23.83
C ALA A 141 -6.49 9.14 25.24
N ARG A 142 -5.67 8.14 25.61
CA ARG A 142 -5.04 8.01 26.92
C ARG A 142 -3.52 7.85 26.81
N PRO A 143 -2.77 8.94 26.59
CA PRO A 143 -1.30 8.88 26.47
C PRO A 143 -0.59 8.50 27.78
N GLU A 144 -1.27 8.65 28.92
CA GLU A 144 -0.75 8.30 30.24
C GLU A 144 -0.59 6.78 30.45
N LEU A 145 -1.27 5.96 29.64
CA LEU A 145 -1.21 4.51 29.77
C LEU A 145 0.03 3.96 29.06
N PRO A 146 0.81 3.09 29.71
CA PRO A 146 1.91 2.41 29.04
C PRO A 146 1.35 1.51 27.95
N PHE A 147 1.95 1.58 26.76
CA PHE A 147 1.58 0.76 25.62
C PHE A 147 2.83 0.22 24.91
N TYR A 148 2.64 -0.82 24.12
CA TYR A 148 3.68 -1.39 23.28
C TYR A 148 3.14 -1.74 21.90
N ILE A 149 4.05 -1.77 20.94
CA ILE A 149 3.76 -2.15 19.55
C ILE A 149 4.51 -3.43 19.19
N TYR A 150 3.88 -4.30 18.41
CA TYR A 150 4.43 -5.60 18.05
C TYR A 150 4.00 -6.05 16.66
N THR A 151 4.78 -6.97 16.06
CA THR A 151 4.44 -7.63 14.80
C THR A 151 4.08 -9.10 15.05
N THR A 152 3.25 -9.67 14.17
CA THR A 152 2.84 -11.09 14.18
C THR A 152 2.67 -11.59 12.74
N PRO A 153 2.87 -12.89 12.46
CA PRO A 153 3.38 -13.97 13.32
C PRO A 153 4.89 -14.28 13.05
N PRO A 154 5.74 -14.56 14.06
CA PRO A 154 5.46 -14.70 15.50
C PRO A 154 5.39 -13.35 16.25
N LYS A 155 4.81 -13.34 17.46
CA LYS A 155 4.69 -12.11 18.28
C LYS A 155 6.07 -11.59 18.66
N LYS A 156 6.50 -10.50 18.02
CA LYS A 156 7.76 -9.81 18.30
C LYS A 156 7.48 -8.35 18.68
N GLN A 157 7.77 -8.00 19.92
CA GLN A 157 7.70 -6.62 20.38
C GLN A 157 8.83 -5.80 19.74
N ILE A 158 8.52 -4.59 19.32
CA ILE A 158 9.50 -3.66 18.78
C ILE A 158 10.07 -2.87 19.96
N LYS A 159 11.36 -3.07 20.25
CA LYS A 159 12.06 -2.42 21.37
C LYS A 159 13.06 -1.36 20.92
N ASP A 160 13.57 -1.49 19.70
CA ASP A 160 14.54 -0.54 19.16
C ASP A 160 13.78 0.59 18.45
N PHE A 161 13.63 1.71 19.17
CA PHE A 161 12.94 2.90 18.64
C PHE A 161 13.87 3.80 17.82
N SER A 162 15.18 3.55 17.86
CA SER A 162 16.19 4.33 17.13
C SER A 162 16.38 3.87 15.69
N GLN A 163 15.94 2.65 15.39
CA GLN A 163 16.01 2.05 14.07
C GLN A 163 15.05 2.74 13.08
N ASP A 164 15.49 2.90 11.84
CA ASP A 164 14.72 3.44 10.72
C ASP A 164 13.78 2.40 10.11
N PHE A 165 12.71 2.86 9.46
CA PHE A 165 11.73 1.96 8.82
C PHE A 165 12.35 1.08 7.73
N TYR A 166 13.36 1.58 7.01
CA TYR A 166 14.08 0.78 6.02
C TYR A 166 14.79 -0.42 6.66
N SER A 167 15.61 -0.18 7.69
CA SER A 167 16.35 -1.25 8.37
C SER A 167 15.44 -2.17 9.19
N ALA A 168 14.32 -1.67 9.70
CA ALA A 168 13.30 -2.47 10.38
C ALA A 168 12.50 -3.37 9.43
N GLY A 169 12.62 -3.15 8.11
CA GLY A 169 11.87 -3.89 7.09
C GLY A 169 10.41 -3.44 6.95
N PHE A 170 10.07 -2.23 7.41
CA PHE A 170 8.72 -1.66 7.36
C PHE A 170 8.49 -0.83 6.09
N ILE A 171 8.93 -1.38 4.96
CA ILE A 171 8.92 -0.72 3.65
C ILE A 171 8.50 -1.70 2.56
N PRO A 172 7.70 -1.27 1.57
CA PRO A 172 7.07 0.05 1.43
C PRO A 172 5.87 0.26 2.38
N GLY A 173 5.50 -0.76 3.15
CA GLY A 173 4.54 -0.62 4.23
C GLY A 173 4.59 -1.78 5.20
N ALA A 174 3.97 -1.61 6.35
CA ALA A 174 3.91 -2.63 7.40
C ALA A 174 2.61 -2.53 8.20
N VAL A 175 2.18 -3.67 8.74
CA VAL A 175 1.10 -3.74 9.71
C VAL A 175 1.72 -4.03 11.07
N VAL A 176 1.38 -3.20 12.05
CA VAL A 176 1.85 -3.29 13.43
C VAL A 176 0.62 -3.35 14.34
N TYR A 177 0.72 -4.08 15.44
CA TYR A 177 -0.36 -4.22 16.41
C TYR A 177 -0.06 -3.41 17.65
N PHE A 178 -1.09 -2.74 18.16
CA PHE A 178 -1.07 -1.96 19.39
C PHE A 178 -1.65 -2.78 20.56
N SER A 179 -1.07 -2.64 21.75
CA SER A 179 -1.63 -3.15 23.00
C SER A 179 -1.21 -2.28 24.16
N ASN A 180 -2.11 -2.10 25.12
CA ASN A 180 -1.76 -1.50 26.40
C ASN A 180 -1.00 -2.52 27.28
N ASP A 181 -0.07 -2.03 28.08
CA ASP A 181 0.69 -2.80 29.09
C ASP A 181 0.07 -2.57 30.47
N LEU A 182 -1.16 -3.05 30.66
CA LEU A 182 -1.84 -2.93 31.95
C LEU A 182 -1.43 -4.08 32.89
N PRO A 183 -1.18 -3.80 34.18
CA PRO A 183 -1.01 -4.86 35.16
C PRO A 183 -2.34 -5.63 35.28
N LYS A 184 -2.26 -6.93 35.00
CA LYS A 184 -3.33 -7.92 35.10
C LYS A 184 -4.07 -7.78 36.43
N GLY A 185 -5.22 -7.09 36.46
CA GLY A 185 -5.91 -6.78 37.71
C GLY A 185 -6.93 -5.64 37.65
N ASP A 186 -6.85 -4.75 36.66
CA ASP A 186 -7.80 -3.63 36.47
C ASP A 186 -8.59 -3.72 35.14
N ASP A 187 -8.92 -4.96 34.74
CA ASP A 187 -9.53 -5.29 33.44
C ASP A 187 -11.02 -4.86 33.31
N GLY A 188 -11.58 -4.17 34.30
CA GLY A 188 -13.01 -3.83 34.34
C GLY A 188 -13.37 -2.40 33.93
N ALA A 189 -12.53 -1.41 34.23
CA ALA A 189 -12.90 0.01 34.07
C ALA A 189 -12.11 0.71 32.94
N ALA A 190 -10.86 0.30 32.70
CA ALA A 190 -10.00 0.90 31.69
C ALA A 190 -10.19 0.34 30.26
N ALA A 191 -10.92 -0.75 30.09
CA ALA A 191 -11.18 -1.35 28.78
C ALA A 191 -12.39 -0.74 28.03
N SER A 192 -13.17 0.13 28.68
CA SER A 192 -14.48 0.59 28.19
C SER A 192 -14.46 1.90 27.39
N GLY A 193 -13.30 2.33 26.88
CA GLY A 193 -13.17 3.58 26.12
C GLY A 193 -12.45 3.38 24.79
N SER A 194 -12.72 4.26 23.82
CA SER A 194 -12.02 4.34 22.54
C SER A 194 -10.51 4.43 22.76
N TYR A 195 -9.73 3.71 21.92
CA TYR A 195 -8.27 3.80 21.98
C TYR A 195 -7.76 5.05 21.26
N LEU A 196 -8.45 5.45 20.21
CA LEU A 196 -8.18 6.66 19.43
C LEU A 196 -8.94 7.86 19.99
N GLN A 197 -8.38 9.06 19.86
CA GLN A 197 -9.10 10.29 20.17
C GLN A 197 -10.31 10.48 19.26
N GLU A 198 -11.36 11.11 19.78
CA GLU A 198 -12.61 11.40 19.05
C GLU A 198 -12.37 12.20 17.76
N GLU A 199 -11.40 13.13 17.76
CA GLU A 199 -11.00 13.88 16.57
C GLU A 199 -10.44 12.97 15.47
N VAL A 200 -9.67 11.95 15.87
CA VAL A 200 -9.07 10.98 14.94
C VAL A 200 -10.13 9.99 14.46
N MET A 201 -11.03 9.54 15.35
CA MET A 201 -12.16 8.70 14.98
C MET A 201 -13.11 9.40 13.98
N SER A 202 -13.25 10.73 14.07
CA SER A 202 -14.03 11.53 13.11
C SER A 202 -13.49 11.51 11.68
N LEU A 203 -12.26 11.03 11.46
CA LEU A 203 -11.67 10.83 10.13
C LEU A 203 -12.06 9.50 9.47
N GLN A 204 -12.73 8.61 10.21
CA GLN A 204 -13.14 7.29 9.72
C GLN A 204 -13.96 7.41 8.43
N GLY A 205 -13.55 6.69 7.39
CA GLY A 205 -14.32 6.54 6.16
C GLY A 205 -14.34 7.77 5.23
N LEU A 206 -13.78 8.92 5.62
CA LEU A 206 -13.70 10.12 4.78
C LEU A 206 -12.92 9.86 3.47
N ASP A 207 -11.90 9.01 3.54
CA ASP A 207 -11.08 8.65 2.39
C ASP A 207 -11.84 7.78 1.37
N SER A 208 -12.61 6.80 1.86
CA SER A 208 -13.49 5.99 1.01
C SER A 208 -14.62 6.80 0.37
N MET A 209 -15.05 7.90 1.01
CA MET A 209 -16.00 8.85 0.39
C MET A 209 -15.35 9.60 -0.78
N ILE A 210 -14.07 9.97 -0.66
CA ILE A 210 -13.32 10.63 -1.73
C ILE A 210 -13.06 9.66 -2.88
N GLU A 211 -12.58 8.44 -2.59
CA GLU A 211 -12.25 7.42 -3.59
C GLU A 211 -13.46 6.98 -4.43
N LYS A 212 -14.66 6.88 -3.82
CA LYS A 212 -15.90 6.52 -4.54
C LYS A 212 -16.40 7.60 -5.51
N MET A 213 -15.99 8.86 -5.32
CA MET A 213 -16.46 10.01 -6.11
C MET A 213 -15.43 10.51 -7.12
N GLU A 214 -14.15 10.12 -6.98
CA GLU A 214 -13.17 10.17 -8.07
C GLU A 214 -13.04 8.80 -8.76
N PRO A 215 -13.98 8.41 -9.63
CA PRO A 215 -13.68 7.36 -10.58
C PRO A 215 -12.63 7.90 -11.56
N GLY A 216 -11.37 7.58 -11.26
CA GLY A 216 -10.19 7.69 -12.12
C GLY A 216 -10.14 8.91 -13.04
N GLU A 217 -9.27 9.87 -12.75
CA GLU A 217 -8.44 10.37 -13.85
C GLU A 217 -7.77 9.14 -14.48
N PRO A 218 -7.98 8.83 -15.77
CA PRO A 218 -7.08 7.95 -16.46
C PRO A 218 -5.73 8.68 -16.43
N SER A 219 -4.86 8.26 -15.51
CA SER A 219 -3.44 8.32 -15.78
C SER A 219 -3.29 7.74 -17.19
N ARG A 220 -2.92 8.61 -18.13
CA ARG A 220 -2.39 8.18 -19.41
C ARG A 220 -1.25 7.25 -19.06
N ASP A 221 -1.53 5.95 -19.06
CA ASP A 221 -0.57 4.98 -19.51
C ASP A 221 -0.11 5.50 -20.87
N GLU A 222 1.09 6.08 -20.90
CA GLU A 222 1.87 6.12 -22.11
C GLU A 222 2.19 4.66 -22.46
N SER A 223 1.23 3.99 -23.09
CA SER A 223 1.51 2.93 -24.03
C SER A 223 2.59 3.46 -24.97
N PRO A 224 3.78 2.82 -25.09
CA PRO A 224 4.66 3.11 -26.20
C PRO A 224 3.95 2.61 -27.46
N THR A 225 3.15 3.49 -28.06
CA THR A 225 2.67 3.31 -29.42
C THR A 225 3.89 3.39 -30.32
N THR A 226 4.32 2.20 -30.72
CA THR A 226 5.09 1.91 -31.92
C THR A 226 4.61 2.82 -33.07
N LYS A 227 5.40 3.84 -33.40
CA LYS A 227 5.37 4.47 -34.72
C LYS A 227 6.65 4.04 -35.45
N PRO A 228 6.54 3.50 -36.67
CA PRO A 228 7.72 3.14 -37.44
C PRO A 228 8.50 4.40 -37.83
N PRO A 229 9.84 4.37 -37.85
CA PRO A 229 10.61 5.49 -38.37
C PRO A 229 10.39 5.63 -39.89
N PRO A 230 10.32 6.87 -40.42
CA PRO A 230 10.22 7.10 -41.85
C PRO A 230 11.54 6.74 -42.57
N SER A 231 11.42 5.91 -43.61
CA SER A 231 12.31 5.82 -44.78
C SER A 231 12.52 7.24 -45.35
N VAL A 232 13.71 7.69 -45.78
CA VAL A 232 14.45 7.46 -47.05
C VAL A 232 15.79 8.28 -46.93
N PRO A 233 16.78 8.26 -47.86
CA PRO A 233 17.13 7.35 -48.96
C PRO A 233 18.61 6.90 -49.00
N ASP A 234 18.87 5.92 -49.88
CA ASP A 234 20.16 5.48 -50.40
C ASP A 234 21.25 6.56 -50.53
N GLN A 235 22.44 6.28 -49.98
CA GLN A 235 23.71 6.64 -50.60
C GLN A 235 24.73 5.50 -50.49
N LYS A 236 25.19 5.05 -51.65
CA LYS A 236 26.28 4.10 -51.88
C LYS A 236 27.56 4.88 -52.28
N PRO A 237 28.74 4.24 -52.36
CA PRO A 237 29.77 4.26 -51.33
C PRO A 237 31.04 5.02 -51.76
N ALA A 238 31.90 5.43 -50.81
CA ALA A 238 33.28 5.81 -51.13
C ALA A 238 34.27 5.59 -49.96
N ALA A 239 35.33 4.84 -50.29
CA ALA A 239 36.72 4.98 -49.87
C ALA A 239 37.17 4.67 -48.41
N ASP A 240 37.83 3.52 -48.31
CA ASP A 240 39.10 3.26 -47.62
C ASP A 240 39.31 3.74 -46.18
N LYS A 241 39.16 2.82 -45.21
CA LYS A 241 39.99 2.81 -44.00
C LYS A 241 40.47 1.40 -43.66
N LYS A 242 41.80 1.27 -43.64
CA LYS A 242 42.59 0.05 -43.43
C LYS A 242 42.24 -0.62 -42.10
N LYS A 243 42.13 -1.96 -42.12
CA LYS A 243 41.95 -2.83 -40.96
C LYS A 243 43.20 -2.78 -40.06
N ILE A 244 43.16 -2.03 -38.97
CA ILE A 244 44.19 -2.06 -37.94
C ILE A 244 43.80 -3.13 -36.91
N LYS A 245 44.56 -4.22 -36.88
CA LYS A 245 44.40 -5.28 -35.86
C LYS A 245 44.77 -4.72 -34.47
N PRO A 246 43.96 -4.94 -33.43
CA PRO A 246 44.28 -4.48 -32.09
C PRO A 246 45.41 -5.30 -31.47
N LYS A 247 46.36 -4.63 -30.81
CA LYS A 247 47.65 -5.17 -30.34
C LYS A 247 47.57 -6.27 -29.26
N TRP A 248 46.39 -6.65 -28.78
CA TRP A 248 46.22 -7.69 -27.77
C TRP A 248 45.95 -9.08 -28.36
N LEU A 249 45.66 -9.18 -29.65
CA LEU A 249 45.40 -10.46 -30.33
C LEU A 249 46.71 -11.02 -30.93
N LYS A 250 47.39 -11.88 -30.19
CA LYS A 250 48.44 -12.77 -30.73
C LYS A 250 47.82 -14.16 -30.90
N LEU A 251 47.82 -14.66 -32.14
CA LEU A 251 47.56 -16.05 -32.51
C LEU A 251 48.92 -16.75 -32.69
#